data_AF-A0A7X9M3P1-F1
#
_entry.id   AF-A0A7X9M3P1-F1
#
_cell.length_a   1.000
_cell.length_b   1.000
_cell.length_c   1.000
_cell.angle_alpha   90.00
_cell.angle_beta   90.00
_cell.angle_gamma   90.00
#
_symmetry.space_group_name_H-M   'P 1'
#
loop_
_entity.id
_entity.type
_entity.pdbx_description
1 polymer ?
#
loop_
_entity_poly.entity_id
_entity_poly.type
_entity_poly.pdbx_seq_one_letter_code
_entity_poly.pdbx_strand_id
1 'polypeptide(L)'
;MSLERFINQAISPWMSADGPDSDIIMSSRIRLARNFSEYTFPTVFSIEEANGIIASMEEITLQNPLKALGQYELLKINQLQPLQKRVLVEKHLISPQLAEQAINGACLLSENEEISIMINEEDHIRIQCLFPGLQLTEALSSANEVDDWIETNVNYAFDEQYGYLTSCPTNVGTGLRASVMMHLPGLILTQQMNRIIPAINQLGLVVRGIYGEGSEALGNIFQISNQITLGKSEGEIVEDLKSVVKQLISQERSARDALARTLNIELEDRVFRSLGILENSRILESKEAAKCLSDVRLGIDMGLINNIPKSILNELMILTQPGFLQQYAGGPLRPNERDIRRAALIREKIKLDTMNR
;
A
#
# COMPACT_ATOMS: atom_id res chain seq x y z
N MET A 1 12.82 -17.65 -12.60
CA MET A 1 11.48 -17.61 -11.99
C MET A 1 10.88 -16.29 -12.41
N SER A 2 9.67 -16.31 -12.96
CA SER A 2 9.18 -15.24 -13.83
C SER A 2 8.33 -14.23 -13.05
N LEU A 3 8.48 -12.95 -13.40
CA LEU A 3 7.49 -11.88 -13.35
C LEU A 3 6.01 -12.34 -13.34
N GLU A 4 5.67 -13.41 -14.03
CA GLU A 4 4.34 -14.05 -13.99
C GLU A 4 3.88 -14.39 -12.57
N ARG A 5 4.75 -14.77 -11.63
CA ARG A 5 4.36 -15.03 -10.24
C ARG A 5 3.84 -13.78 -9.56
N PHE A 6 4.60 -12.68 -9.61
CA PHE A 6 4.22 -11.40 -9.00
C PHE A 6 2.94 -10.83 -9.59
N ILE A 7 2.71 -11.07 -10.89
CA ILE A 7 1.52 -10.61 -11.58
C ILE A 7 0.32 -11.56 -11.35
N ASN A 8 0.52 -12.88 -11.32
CA ASN A 8 -0.58 -13.85 -11.23
C ASN A 8 -1.00 -14.16 -9.77
N GLN A 9 -0.12 -13.97 -8.80
CA GLN A 9 -0.49 -14.09 -7.39
C GLN A 9 -1.10 -12.78 -6.91
N ALA A 10 -2.40 -12.79 -6.69
CA ALA A 10 -3.13 -11.63 -6.17
C ALA A 10 -2.79 -11.33 -4.70
N ILE A 11 -2.35 -12.35 -3.95
CA ILE A 11 -2.13 -12.27 -2.50
C ILE A 11 -0.65 -12.04 -2.24
N SER A 12 -0.31 -10.83 -1.85
CA SER A 12 0.96 -10.55 -1.19
C SER A 12 0.83 -10.89 0.31
N PRO A 13 1.88 -11.36 1.00
CA PRO A 13 1.88 -11.60 2.45
C PRO A 13 1.38 -10.41 3.29
N TRP A 14 1.66 -9.17 2.87
CA TRP A 14 1.15 -7.97 3.57
C TRP A 14 -0.37 -7.83 3.50
N MET A 15 -1.04 -8.49 2.55
CA MET A 15 -2.51 -8.51 2.42
C MET A 15 -3.16 -9.54 3.34
N SER A 16 -2.35 -10.38 4.02
CA SER A 16 -2.84 -11.34 5.02
C SER A 16 -3.49 -10.61 6.20
N ALA A 17 -4.51 -11.24 6.79
CA ALA A 17 -5.26 -10.68 7.91
C ALA A 17 -4.66 -11.01 9.29
N ASP A 18 -3.41 -11.46 9.36
CA ASP A 18 -2.83 -12.07 10.57
C ASP A 18 -1.95 -11.13 11.40
N GLY A 19 -1.81 -9.86 11.00
CA GLY A 19 -1.04 -8.85 11.73
C GLY A 19 -1.74 -8.28 12.98
N PRO A 20 -0.99 -7.59 13.87
CA PRO A 20 -1.57 -6.87 15.01
C PRO A 20 -2.62 -5.83 14.59
N ASP A 21 -3.74 -5.78 15.30
CA ASP A 21 -4.86 -4.87 15.03
C ASP A 21 -5.39 -4.94 13.58
N SER A 22 -5.30 -6.11 12.93
CA SER A 22 -5.65 -6.30 11.52
C SER A 22 -7.14 -6.05 11.21
N ASP A 23 -8.00 -5.96 12.23
CA ASP A 23 -9.42 -5.59 12.10
C ASP A 23 -9.58 -4.21 11.49
N ILE A 24 -8.72 -3.27 11.91
CA ILE A 24 -8.74 -1.89 11.47
C ILE A 24 -7.52 -1.58 10.61
N ILE A 25 -6.35 -2.11 10.94
CA ILE A 25 -5.11 -1.83 10.24
C ILE A 25 -4.90 -2.84 9.13
N MET A 26 -4.86 -2.37 7.88
CA MET A 26 -4.58 -3.23 6.74
C MET A 26 -3.09 -3.49 6.63
N SER A 27 -2.28 -2.44 6.68
CA SER A 27 -0.83 -2.55 6.51
C SER A 27 -0.07 -1.40 7.15
N SER A 28 1.17 -1.67 7.54
CA SER A 28 2.19 -0.69 7.89
C SER A 28 3.24 -0.63 6.78
N ARG A 29 3.71 0.57 6.46
CA ARG A 29 4.67 0.79 5.38
C ARG A 29 5.70 1.84 5.75
N ILE A 30 6.97 1.47 5.63
CA ILE A 30 8.12 2.38 5.73
C ILE A 30 8.70 2.59 4.34
N ARG A 31 9.07 3.84 4.04
CA ARG A 31 9.84 4.18 2.84
C ARG A 31 11.02 5.05 3.22
N LEU A 32 12.19 4.75 2.68
CA LEU A 32 13.41 5.55 2.81
C LEU A 32 13.85 6.02 1.43
N ALA A 33 14.00 7.32 1.25
CA ALA A 33 14.50 7.94 0.03
C ALA A 33 15.99 8.27 0.17
N ARG A 34 16.79 7.85 -0.82
CA ARG A 34 18.24 8.05 -0.85
C ARG A 34 18.69 8.42 -2.27
N ASN A 35 19.68 9.28 -2.35
CA ASN A 35 20.43 9.54 -3.57
C ASN A 35 21.90 9.13 -3.37
N PHE A 36 22.53 8.69 -4.43
CA PHE A 36 23.96 8.35 -4.47
C PHE A 36 24.78 9.61 -4.77
N SER A 37 25.89 9.81 -4.06
CA SER A 37 26.73 11.01 -4.18
C SER A 37 27.47 11.12 -5.51
N GLU A 38 27.68 10.00 -6.20
CA GLU A 38 28.42 9.91 -7.46
C GLU A 38 27.59 10.31 -8.69
N TYR A 39 26.27 10.45 -8.53
CA TYR A 39 25.32 10.69 -9.62
C TYR A 39 24.56 11.99 -9.41
N THR A 40 24.23 12.68 -10.50
CA THR A 40 23.31 13.81 -10.44
C THR A 40 21.88 13.34 -10.15
N PHE A 41 21.05 14.18 -9.52
CA PHE A 41 19.69 13.78 -9.12
C PHE A 41 18.76 13.46 -10.30
N PRO A 42 17.69 12.65 -10.11
CA PRO A 42 16.80 12.19 -11.18
C PRO A 42 16.17 13.31 -12.02
N THR A 43 16.04 14.51 -11.46
CA THR A 43 15.49 15.67 -12.15
C THR A 43 16.36 16.16 -13.31
N VAL A 44 17.65 15.82 -13.33
CA VAL A 44 18.64 16.33 -14.29
C VAL A 44 19.60 15.27 -14.85
N PHE A 45 19.61 14.06 -14.31
CA PHE A 45 20.54 13.01 -14.72
C PHE A 45 20.39 12.55 -16.18
N SER A 46 21.48 12.02 -16.72
CA SER A 46 21.53 11.42 -18.05
C SER A 46 21.00 9.98 -18.04
N ILE A 47 20.70 9.45 -19.23
CA ILE A 47 20.33 8.03 -19.39
C ILE A 47 21.52 7.12 -19.04
N GLU A 48 22.76 7.57 -19.27
CA GLU A 48 23.95 6.82 -18.86
C GLU A 48 24.03 6.70 -17.33
N GLU A 49 23.82 7.79 -16.59
CA GLU A 49 23.78 7.78 -15.12
C GLU A 49 22.65 6.88 -14.58
N ALA A 50 21.44 6.99 -15.15
CA ALA A 50 20.31 6.14 -14.76
C ALA A 50 20.61 4.64 -14.96
N ASN A 51 21.30 4.27 -16.06
CA ASN A 51 21.76 2.89 -16.26
C ASN A 51 22.87 2.50 -15.28
N GLY A 52 23.78 3.42 -14.97
CA GLY A 52 24.83 3.22 -13.97
C GLY A 52 24.27 2.85 -12.60
N ILE A 53 23.26 3.60 -12.13
CA ILE A 53 22.56 3.32 -10.86
C ILE A 53 21.94 1.92 -10.86
N ILE A 54 21.25 1.52 -11.94
CA ILE A 54 20.67 0.16 -12.06
C ILE A 54 21.77 -0.90 -12.04
N ALA A 55 22.88 -0.68 -12.75
CA ALA A 55 23.99 -1.62 -12.80
C ALA A 55 24.68 -1.76 -11.43
N SER A 56 24.87 -0.65 -10.70
CA SER A 56 25.37 -0.68 -9.32
C SER A 56 24.45 -1.49 -8.43
N MET A 57 23.14 -1.28 -8.49
CA MET A 57 22.19 -2.08 -7.70
C MET A 57 22.21 -3.56 -8.09
N GLU A 58 22.30 -3.88 -9.39
CA GLU A 58 22.44 -5.25 -9.88
C GLU A 58 23.73 -5.90 -9.34
N GLU A 59 24.84 -5.17 -9.30
CA GLU A 59 26.13 -5.63 -8.75
C GLU A 59 26.08 -5.86 -7.23
N ILE A 60 25.54 -4.90 -6.46
CA ILE A 60 25.34 -5.01 -5.00
C ILE A 60 24.60 -6.31 -4.68
N THR A 61 23.52 -6.56 -5.43
CA THR A 61 22.66 -7.70 -5.19
C THR A 61 23.37 -9.04 -5.47
N LEU A 62 24.24 -9.10 -6.49
CA LEU A 62 24.99 -10.29 -6.87
C LEU A 62 26.16 -10.60 -5.93
N GLN A 63 26.89 -9.57 -5.50
CA GLN A 63 28.11 -9.74 -4.70
C GLN A 63 27.80 -9.98 -3.22
N ASN A 64 26.81 -9.27 -2.68
CA ASN A 64 26.47 -9.29 -1.26
C ASN A 64 24.97 -9.52 -1.08
N PRO A 65 24.42 -10.73 -1.32
CA PRO A 65 22.98 -10.95 -1.18
C PRO A 65 22.53 -10.79 0.28
N LEU A 66 21.60 -9.87 0.54
CA LEU A 66 20.98 -9.71 1.85
C LEU A 66 20.04 -10.89 2.14
N LYS A 67 20.29 -11.62 3.23
CA LYS A 67 19.46 -12.78 3.61
C LYS A 67 18.00 -12.42 3.81
N ALA A 68 17.71 -11.24 4.37
CA ALA A 68 16.35 -10.76 4.62
C ALA A 68 15.54 -10.54 3.32
N LEU A 69 16.21 -10.22 2.19
CA LEU A 69 15.56 -10.12 0.88
C LEU A 69 15.19 -11.50 0.31
N GLY A 70 15.77 -12.59 0.84
CA GLY A 70 15.64 -13.92 0.26
C GLY A 70 16.12 -13.95 -1.19
N GLN A 71 15.33 -14.56 -2.07
CA GLN A 71 15.51 -14.38 -3.51
C GLN A 71 14.83 -13.08 -3.94
N TYR A 72 15.48 -12.32 -4.82
CA TYR A 72 14.94 -11.08 -5.35
C TYR A 72 14.89 -11.13 -6.90
N GLU A 73 14.01 -10.33 -7.48
CA GLU A 73 13.90 -10.15 -8.93
C GLU A 73 14.07 -8.68 -9.28
N LEU A 74 14.96 -8.37 -10.23
CA LEU A 74 15.13 -7.02 -10.77
C LEU A 74 14.20 -6.83 -11.97
N LEU A 75 13.19 -6.00 -11.80
CA LEU A 75 12.19 -5.67 -12.81
C LEU A 75 12.54 -4.33 -13.46
N LYS A 76 13.08 -4.36 -14.68
CA LYS A 76 13.37 -3.13 -15.45
C LYS A 76 12.07 -2.61 -16.06
N ILE A 77 11.68 -1.38 -15.72
CA ILE A 77 10.36 -0.82 -16.09
C ILE A 77 10.20 -0.70 -17.60
N ASN A 78 11.28 -0.46 -18.35
CA ASN A 78 11.27 -0.42 -19.82
C ASN A 78 10.96 -1.79 -20.47
N GLN A 79 11.13 -2.90 -19.75
CA GLN A 79 10.84 -4.26 -20.22
C GLN A 79 9.43 -4.73 -19.85
N LEU A 80 8.71 -3.99 -19.00
CA LEU A 80 7.36 -4.33 -18.57
C LEU A 80 6.30 -3.76 -19.52
N GLN A 81 5.29 -4.56 -19.83
CA GLN A 81 4.11 -4.10 -20.54
C GLN A 81 3.28 -3.13 -19.66
N PRO A 82 2.53 -2.18 -20.25
CA PRO A 82 1.74 -1.21 -19.49
C PRO A 82 0.80 -1.83 -18.46
N LEU A 83 0.20 -2.98 -18.79
CA LEU A 83 -0.68 -3.71 -17.87
C LEU A 83 0.09 -4.26 -16.66
N GLN A 84 1.29 -4.79 -16.87
CA GLN A 84 2.13 -5.34 -15.80
C GLN A 84 2.57 -4.23 -14.84
N LYS A 85 2.96 -3.06 -15.37
CA LYS A 85 3.25 -1.87 -14.55
C LYS A 85 2.06 -1.47 -13.69
N ARG A 86 0.86 -1.42 -14.29
CA ARG A 86 -0.37 -1.08 -13.57
C ARG A 86 -0.68 -2.07 -12.45
N VAL A 87 -0.49 -3.37 -12.68
CA VAL A 87 -0.67 -4.40 -11.65
C VAL A 87 0.29 -4.17 -10.47
N LEU A 88 1.57 -3.89 -10.73
CA LEU A 88 2.54 -3.58 -9.67
C LEU A 88 2.17 -2.32 -8.86
N VAL A 89 1.60 -1.30 -9.53
CA VAL A 89 1.06 -0.10 -8.85
C VAL A 89 -0.15 -0.44 -7.99
N GLU A 90 -1.08 -1.25 -8.50
CA GLU A 90 -2.30 -1.68 -7.79
C GLU A 90 -1.97 -2.58 -6.58
N LYS A 91 -0.86 -3.33 -6.63
CA LYS A 91 -0.30 -4.07 -5.49
C LYS A 91 0.51 -3.20 -4.51
N HIS A 92 0.62 -1.90 -4.77
CA HIS A 92 1.45 -0.95 -4.00
C HIS A 92 2.94 -1.28 -3.97
N LEU A 93 3.44 -2.10 -4.90
CA LEU A 93 4.85 -2.50 -4.99
C LEU A 93 5.69 -1.42 -5.65
N ILE A 94 5.14 -0.72 -6.63
CA ILE A 94 5.77 0.46 -7.25
C ILE A 94 4.84 1.67 -7.20
N SER A 95 5.42 2.87 -7.35
CA SER A 95 4.64 4.10 -7.45
C SER A 95 4.09 4.32 -8.88
N PRO A 96 3.01 5.09 -9.04
CA PRO A 96 2.55 5.54 -10.35
C PRO A 96 3.65 6.30 -11.12
N GLN A 97 4.47 7.06 -10.42
CA GLN A 97 5.56 7.83 -11.00
C GLN A 97 6.64 6.94 -11.60
N LEU A 98 7.04 5.87 -10.91
CA LEU A 98 7.97 4.88 -11.47
C LEU A 98 7.38 4.21 -12.73
N ALA A 99 6.08 3.91 -12.71
CA ALA A 99 5.41 3.24 -13.83
C ALA A 99 5.31 4.13 -15.09
N GLU A 100 5.07 5.44 -14.92
CA GLU A 100 4.67 6.35 -16.00
C GLU A 100 5.74 7.38 -16.39
N GLN A 101 6.58 7.83 -15.46
CA GLN A 101 7.41 9.03 -15.63
C GLN A 101 8.91 8.77 -15.48
N ALA A 102 9.32 7.68 -14.82
CA ALA A 102 10.73 7.41 -14.57
C ALA A 102 11.53 7.20 -15.86
N ILE A 103 12.63 7.95 -15.96
CA ILE A 103 13.64 7.76 -17.01
C ILE A 103 14.43 6.50 -16.63
N ASN A 104 14.15 5.41 -17.35
CA ASN A 104 14.83 4.13 -17.16
C ASN A 104 14.76 3.65 -15.69
N GLY A 105 13.53 3.53 -15.16
CA GLY A 105 13.27 3.01 -13.83
C GLY A 105 13.46 1.50 -13.71
N ALA A 106 13.72 1.03 -12.50
CA ALA A 106 13.69 -0.39 -12.16
C ALA A 106 13.10 -0.60 -10.76
N CYS A 107 12.74 -1.84 -10.44
CA CYS A 107 12.27 -2.24 -9.12
C CYS A 107 12.95 -3.56 -8.74
N LEU A 108 13.65 -3.59 -7.62
CA LEU A 108 14.10 -4.82 -6.99
C LEU A 108 13.01 -5.30 -6.03
N LEU A 109 12.52 -6.53 -6.21
CA LEU A 109 11.40 -7.04 -5.44
C LEU A 109 11.80 -8.35 -4.75
N SER A 110 11.55 -8.45 -3.44
CA SER A 110 11.73 -9.72 -2.71
C SER A 110 10.69 -10.75 -3.15
N GLU A 111 11.02 -12.04 -3.05
CA GLU A 111 10.13 -13.15 -3.45
C GLU A 111 8.78 -13.11 -2.72
N ASN A 112 8.79 -12.64 -1.47
CA ASN A 112 7.60 -12.50 -0.64
C ASN A 112 6.93 -11.12 -0.78
N GLU A 113 7.40 -10.24 -1.65
CA GLU A 113 6.85 -8.90 -1.91
C GLU A 113 6.78 -7.95 -0.70
N GLU A 114 7.42 -8.30 0.42
CA GLU A 114 7.50 -7.44 1.61
C GLU A 114 8.45 -6.27 1.39
N ILE A 115 9.51 -6.48 0.60
CA ILE A 115 10.52 -5.46 0.30
C ILE A 115 10.47 -5.14 -1.19
N SER A 116 10.33 -3.86 -1.49
CA SER A 116 10.41 -3.29 -2.84
C SER A 116 11.38 -2.12 -2.83
N ILE A 117 12.40 -2.16 -3.68
CA ILE A 117 13.38 -1.09 -3.82
C ILE A 117 13.18 -0.49 -5.22
N MET A 118 12.55 0.67 -5.26
CA MET A 118 12.34 1.40 -6.51
C MET A 118 13.61 2.18 -6.85
N ILE A 119 14.02 2.10 -8.10
CA ILE A 119 15.26 2.66 -8.63
C ILE A 119 14.91 3.70 -9.71
N ASN A 120 15.55 4.87 -9.65
CA ASN A 120 15.34 6.01 -10.54
C ASN A 120 13.89 6.54 -10.54
N GLU A 121 13.33 6.81 -9.35
CA GLU A 121 12.02 7.46 -9.20
C GLU A 121 12.19 8.98 -8.99
N GLU A 122 11.67 9.55 -7.88
CA GLU A 122 11.94 10.93 -7.47
C GLU A 122 13.38 11.10 -6.94
N ASP A 123 13.89 10.02 -6.36
CA ASP A 123 15.22 9.84 -5.82
C ASP A 123 15.85 8.59 -6.48
N HIS A 124 17.18 8.45 -6.44
CA HIS A 124 17.86 7.28 -7.04
C HIS A 124 17.34 5.98 -6.48
N ILE A 125 17.14 5.91 -5.16
CA ILE A 125 16.64 4.73 -4.47
C ILE A 125 15.50 5.12 -3.54
N ARG A 126 14.45 4.30 -3.58
CA ARG A 126 13.37 4.33 -2.62
C ARG A 126 13.11 2.93 -2.08
N ILE A 127 13.67 2.66 -0.91
CA ILE A 127 13.46 1.43 -0.16
C ILE A 127 12.04 1.46 0.38
N GLN A 128 11.30 0.37 0.23
CA GLN A 128 9.93 0.23 0.74
C GLN A 128 9.78 -1.13 1.42
N CYS A 129 9.34 -1.12 2.68
CA CYS A 129 8.95 -2.32 3.42
C CYS A 129 7.46 -2.27 3.76
N LEU A 130 6.71 -3.32 3.42
CA LEU A 130 5.28 -3.49 3.70
C LEU A 130 5.04 -4.67 4.63
N PHE A 131 4.30 -4.42 5.71
CA PHE A 131 3.94 -5.42 6.70
C PHE A 131 2.42 -5.42 6.92
N PRO A 132 1.80 -6.59 7.19
CA PRO A 132 0.38 -6.68 7.51
C PRO A 132 0.10 -6.08 8.91
N GLY A 133 -1.05 -5.44 9.11
CA GLY A 133 -1.42 -4.88 10.41
C GLY A 133 -0.50 -3.76 10.90
N LEU A 134 -0.50 -3.51 12.22
CA LEU A 134 0.30 -2.46 12.87
C LEU A 134 1.69 -2.97 13.27
N GLN A 135 2.65 -2.81 12.36
CA GLN A 135 4.03 -3.29 12.51
C GLN A 135 5.04 -2.24 12.02
N LEU A 136 4.86 -0.97 12.43
CA LEU A 136 5.74 0.13 11.99
C LEU A 136 7.18 -0.03 12.48
N THR A 137 7.38 -0.59 13.67
CA THR A 137 8.72 -0.75 14.27
C THR A 137 9.50 -1.84 13.54
N GLU A 138 8.84 -2.95 13.24
CA GLU A 138 9.36 -4.08 12.46
C GLU A 138 9.67 -3.66 11.03
N ALA A 139 8.74 -2.92 10.40
CA ALA A 139 8.94 -2.37 9.07
C ALA A 139 10.11 -1.37 9.01
N LEU A 140 10.31 -0.56 10.07
CA LEU A 140 11.46 0.36 10.14
C LEU A 140 12.77 -0.41 10.31
N SER A 141 12.80 -1.41 11.18
CA SER A 141 13.98 -2.26 11.37
C SER A 141 14.38 -2.96 10.07
N SER A 142 13.41 -3.50 9.34
CA SER A 142 13.66 -4.14 8.04
C SER A 142 14.13 -3.13 6.98
N ALA A 143 13.55 -1.92 6.96
CA ALA A 143 13.98 -0.88 6.04
C ALA A 143 15.41 -0.42 6.33
N ASN A 144 15.78 -0.26 7.60
CA ASN A 144 17.14 0.11 8.00
C ASN A 144 18.16 -1.00 7.67
N GLU A 145 17.81 -2.28 7.85
CA GLU A 145 18.69 -3.38 7.44
C GLU A 145 18.99 -3.35 5.93
N VAL A 146 17.98 -3.00 5.11
CA VAL A 146 18.16 -2.81 3.66
C VAL A 146 18.96 -1.55 3.35
N ASP A 147 18.74 -0.46 4.10
CA ASP A 147 19.44 0.82 3.93
C ASP A 147 20.93 0.68 4.22
N ASP A 148 21.28 0.11 5.38
CA ASP A 148 22.66 -0.17 5.79
C ASP A 148 23.36 -1.09 4.77
N TRP A 149 22.64 -2.12 4.31
CA TRP A 149 23.16 -3.06 3.32
C TRP A 149 23.54 -2.38 2.00
N ILE A 150 22.69 -1.49 1.49
CA ILE A 150 23.01 -0.70 0.28
C ILE A 150 24.22 0.20 0.56
N GLU A 151 24.21 0.92 1.69
CA GLU A 151 25.27 1.87 2.06
C GLU A 151 26.67 1.22 2.17
N THR A 152 26.77 -0.07 2.48
CA THR A 152 28.08 -0.76 2.48
C THR A 152 28.79 -0.78 1.12
N ASN A 153 28.07 -0.54 0.01
CA ASN A 153 28.59 -0.62 -1.34
C ASN A 153 28.51 0.71 -2.11
N VAL A 154 27.72 1.68 -1.65
CA VAL A 154 27.54 2.99 -2.29
C VAL A 154 27.50 4.09 -1.25
N ASN A 155 27.98 5.28 -1.61
CA ASN A 155 27.92 6.44 -0.74
C ASN A 155 26.62 7.21 -0.96
N TYR A 156 25.84 7.40 0.10
CA TYR A 156 24.69 8.28 0.05
C TYR A 156 25.10 9.76 -0.01
N ALA A 157 24.32 10.54 -0.75
CA ALA A 157 24.39 11.99 -0.76
C ALA A 157 23.80 12.51 0.56
N PHE A 158 24.67 12.82 1.52
CA PHE A 158 24.30 13.23 2.87
C PHE A 158 24.99 14.55 3.24
N ASP A 159 24.26 15.39 3.96
CA ASP A 159 24.75 16.64 4.53
C ASP A 159 24.51 16.67 6.05
N GLU A 160 25.50 17.07 6.83
CA GLU A 160 25.44 17.08 8.29
C GLU A 160 24.31 17.96 8.87
N GLN A 161 23.90 19.00 8.14
CA GLN A 161 22.84 19.90 8.57
C GLN A 161 21.47 19.48 8.01
N TYR A 162 21.42 19.03 6.76
CA TYR A 162 20.17 18.76 6.04
C TYR A 162 19.78 17.29 5.91
N GLY A 163 20.64 16.37 6.34
CA GLY A 163 20.44 14.93 6.26
C GLY A 163 20.62 14.39 4.84
N TYR A 164 19.82 13.38 4.48
CA TYR A 164 19.84 12.79 3.14
C TYR A 164 19.33 13.78 2.09
N LEU A 165 20.19 14.06 1.11
CA LEU A 165 19.91 15.02 0.05
C LEU A 165 18.90 14.42 -0.94
N THR A 166 17.89 15.22 -1.27
CA THR A 166 16.77 14.83 -2.12
C THR A 166 16.27 16.02 -2.93
N SER A 167 15.73 15.76 -4.11
CA SER A 167 15.01 16.78 -4.90
C SER A 167 13.57 17.00 -4.41
N CYS A 168 13.04 16.10 -3.57
CA CYS A 168 11.67 16.15 -3.09
C CYS A 168 11.61 16.87 -1.73
N PRO A 169 10.98 18.06 -1.62
CA PRO A 169 10.93 18.81 -0.36
C PRO A 169 10.29 18.03 0.80
N THR A 170 9.42 17.07 0.50
CA THR A 170 8.73 16.26 1.51
C THR A 170 9.58 15.12 2.08
N ASN A 171 10.79 14.89 1.56
CA ASN A 171 11.71 13.86 2.02
C ASN A 171 12.95 14.45 2.74
N VAL A 172 13.14 15.78 2.77
CA VAL A 172 14.34 16.41 3.36
C VAL A 172 14.56 15.98 4.81
N GLY A 173 15.82 15.74 5.21
CA GLY A 173 16.18 15.23 6.53
C GLY A 173 16.42 13.74 6.51
N THR A 174 15.53 12.98 7.16
CA THR A 174 15.62 11.52 7.29
C THR A 174 15.37 10.75 5.98
N GLY A 175 14.74 11.36 4.97
CA GLY A 175 14.22 10.62 3.82
C GLY A 175 13.08 9.65 4.16
N LEU A 176 12.60 9.66 5.41
CA LEU A 176 11.63 8.70 5.92
C LEU A 176 10.19 9.12 5.61
N ARG A 177 9.44 8.17 5.06
CA ARG A 177 7.97 8.22 5.08
C ARG A 177 7.37 6.95 5.68
N ALA A 178 6.95 7.07 6.93
CA ALA A 178 6.17 6.08 7.64
C ALA A 178 4.67 6.26 7.35
N SER A 179 3.95 5.17 7.11
CA SER A 179 2.51 5.22 6.89
C SER A 179 1.77 3.97 7.31
N VAL A 180 0.50 4.13 7.66
CA VAL A 180 -0.41 3.04 8.01
C VAL A 180 -1.68 3.17 7.18
N MET A 181 -2.15 2.05 6.63
CA MET A 181 -3.43 1.95 5.93
C MET A 181 -4.50 1.42 6.88
N MET A 182 -5.61 2.14 7.02
CA MET A 182 -6.65 1.87 8.01
C MET A 182 -8.03 1.83 7.36
N HIS A 183 -8.86 0.87 7.77
CA HIS A 183 -10.28 0.80 7.43
C HIS A 183 -11.12 1.41 8.55
N LEU A 184 -11.72 2.59 8.29
CA LEU A 184 -12.40 3.43 9.29
C LEU A 184 -13.90 3.65 8.99
N PRO A 185 -14.69 2.58 8.77
CA PRO A 185 -16.12 2.72 8.47
C PRO A 185 -16.92 3.28 9.64
N GLY A 186 -16.58 2.96 10.90
CA GLY A 186 -17.29 3.44 12.08
C GLY A 186 -17.19 4.96 12.22
N LEU A 187 -16.00 5.51 12.08
CA LEU A 187 -15.75 6.96 12.11
C LEU A 187 -16.42 7.70 10.94
N ILE A 188 -16.53 7.06 9.77
CA ILE A 188 -17.25 7.64 8.62
C ILE A 188 -18.77 7.64 8.86
N LEU A 189 -19.34 6.51 9.28
CA LEU A 189 -20.78 6.37 9.51
C LEU A 189 -21.27 7.28 10.64
N THR A 190 -20.42 7.52 11.64
CA THR A 190 -20.69 8.47 12.73
C THR A 190 -20.27 9.91 12.41
N GLN A 191 -19.82 10.19 11.17
CA GLN A 191 -19.42 11.51 10.67
C GLN A 191 -18.30 12.19 11.47
N GLN A 192 -17.44 11.41 12.14
CA GLN A 192 -16.37 11.93 12.99
C GLN A 192 -15.11 12.33 12.20
N MET A 193 -14.91 11.81 10.99
CA MET A 193 -13.69 12.05 10.20
C MET A 193 -13.42 13.53 9.91
N ASN A 194 -14.47 14.34 9.70
CA ASN A 194 -14.33 15.78 9.46
C ASN A 194 -13.71 16.53 10.64
N ARG A 195 -13.87 16.01 11.87
CA ARG A 195 -13.25 16.56 13.08
C ARG A 195 -11.85 15.99 13.31
N ILE A 196 -11.66 14.71 13.00
CA ILE A 196 -10.41 13.98 13.26
C ILE A 196 -9.29 14.43 12.32
N ILE A 197 -9.57 14.63 11.03
CA ILE A 197 -8.53 14.99 10.04
C ILE A 197 -7.80 16.30 10.43
N PRO A 198 -8.48 17.42 10.77
CA PRO A 198 -7.79 18.63 11.22
C PRO A 198 -6.91 18.42 12.46
N ALA A 199 -7.36 17.59 13.41
CA ALA A 199 -6.59 17.29 14.62
C ALA A 199 -5.32 16.48 14.30
N ILE A 200 -5.41 15.51 13.39
CA ILE A 200 -4.24 14.74 12.91
C ILE A 200 -3.24 15.68 12.20
N ASN A 201 -3.74 16.60 11.37
CA ASN A 201 -2.89 17.57 10.66
C ASN A 201 -2.13 18.50 11.62
N GLN A 202 -2.76 18.91 12.73
CA GLN A 202 -2.11 19.72 13.77
C GLN A 202 -0.97 18.98 14.48
N LEU A 203 -0.99 17.64 14.47
CA LEU A 203 0.07 16.80 15.03
C LEU A 203 1.21 16.51 14.03
N GLY A 204 1.21 17.15 12.85
CA GLY A 204 2.26 16.96 11.84
C GLY A 204 2.15 15.63 11.08
N LEU A 205 0.94 15.07 11.02
CA LEU A 205 0.61 13.90 10.22
C LEU A 205 -0.34 14.29 9.07
N VAL A 206 -0.49 13.42 8.08
CA VAL A 206 -1.39 13.67 6.94
C VAL A 206 -2.28 12.45 6.71
N VAL A 207 -3.55 12.71 6.43
CA VAL A 207 -4.55 11.68 6.07
C VAL A 207 -4.90 11.80 4.58
N ARG A 208 -4.92 10.66 3.88
CA ARG A 208 -5.20 10.57 2.43
C ARG A 208 -6.04 9.34 2.11
N GLY A 209 -6.62 9.27 0.91
CA GLY A 209 -7.15 8.02 0.37
C GLY A 209 -6.02 7.04 -0.02
N ILE A 210 -6.41 5.87 -0.53
CA ILE A 210 -5.52 4.72 -0.81
C ILE A 210 -4.37 5.07 -1.78
N TYR A 211 -4.61 5.98 -2.73
CA TYR A 211 -3.67 6.32 -3.81
C TYR A 211 -2.94 7.66 -3.61
N GLY A 212 -2.99 8.26 -2.42
CA GLY A 212 -2.22 9.47 -2.11
C GLY A 212 -3.00 10.78 -2.24
N GLU A 213 -2.32 11.87 -2.60
CA GLU A 213 -2.88 13.24 -2.52
C GLU A 213 -4.07 13.45 -3.45
N GLY A 214 -5.13 14.08 -2.93
CA GLY A 214 -6.36 14.34 -3.71
C GLY A 214 -7.22 13.12 -4.02
N SER A 215 -6.84 11.92 -3.56
CA SER A 215 -7.61 10.70 -3.82
C SER A 215 -8.83 10.56 -2.89
N GLU A 216 -9.97 10.14 -3.46
CA GLU A 216 -11.16 9.79 -2.69
C GLU A 216 -10.87 8.57 -1.79
N ALA A 217 -11.40 8.57 -0.56
CA ALA A 217 -11.30 7.45 0.37
C ALA A 217 -12.32 6.35 0.04
N LEU A 218 -12.15 5.71 -1.12
CA LEU A 218 -13.01 4.61 -1.56
C LEU A 218 -12.93 3.45 -0.56
N GLY A 219 -14.10 2.90 -0.19
CA GLY A 219 -14.19 1.81 0.77
C GLY A 219 -13.84 2.20 2.22
N ASN A 220 -13.89 3.49 2.57
CA ASN A 220 -13.55 3.99 3.90
C ASN A 220 -12.12 3.61 4.33
N ILE A 221 -11.20 3.48 3.37
CA ILE A 221 -9.80 3.19 3.62
C ILE A 221 -9.00 4.49 3.54
N PHE A 222 -8.18 4.71 4.57
CA PHE A 222 -7.37 5.90 4.72
C PHE A 222 -5.91 5.51 4.91
N GLN A 223 -5.01 6.30 4.34
CA GLN A 223 -3.60 6.24 4.64
C GLN A 223 -3.23 7.41 5.57
N ILE A 224 -2.57 7.11 6.68
CA ILE A 224 -2.05 8.10 7.63
C ILE A 224 -0.53 8.03 7.59
N SER A 225 0.13 9.17 7.39
CA SER A 225 1.59 9.23 7.27
C SER A 225 2.18 10.44 8.00
N ASN A 226 3.46 10.39 8.33
CA ASN A 226 4.18 11.59 8.80
C ASN A 226 4.25 12.67 7.71
N GLN A 227 4.25 13.94 8.16
CA GLN A 227 4.62 15.10 7.35
C GLN A 227 6.03 15.59 7.68
N ILE A 228 6.43 15.46 8.94
CA ILE A 228 7.72 15.89 9.45
C ILE A 228 8.78 14.84 9.09
N THR A 229 9.84 15.27 8.41
CA THR A 229 10.97 14.43 7.99
C THR A 229 12.33 14.99 8.43
N LEU A 230 12.40 16.29 8.76
CA LEU A 230 13.60 16.98 9.25
C LEU A 230 13.45 17.40 10.70
N GLY A 231 14.52 17.29 11.49
CA GLY A 231 14.56 17.74 12.89
C GLY A 231 13.98 16.75 13.91
N LYS A 232 13.65 15.53 13.48
CA LYS A 232 13.30 14.39 14.33
C LYS A 232 14.00 13.14 13.81
N SER A 233 14.34 12.22 14.70
CA SER A 233 14.86 10.91 14.31
C SER A 233 13.76 10.03 13.69
N GLU A 234 14.16 9.04 12.89
CA GLU A 234 13.26 8.05 12.30
C GLU A 234 12.41 7.31 13.36
N GLY A 235 13.04 6.97 14.49
CA GLY A 235 12.37 6.32 15.61
C GLY A 235 11.30 7.19 16.27
N GLU A 236 11.59 8.48 16.49
CA GLU A 236 10.59 9.42 17.02
C GLU A 236 9.42 9.62 16.06
N ILE A 237 9.69 9.75 14.76
CA ILE A 237 8.65 9.87 13.72
C ILE A 237 7.72 8.65 13.75
N VAL A 238 8.29 7.44 13.85
CA VAL A 238 7.52 6.20 13.90
C VAL A 238 6.70 6.10 15.18
N GLU A 239 7.26 6.44 16.34
CA GLU A 239 6.54 6.37 17.62
C GLU A 239 5.42 7.42 17.71
N ASP A 240 5.64 8.64 17.18
CA ASP A 240 4.59 9.66 17.07
C ASP A 240 3.41 9.17 16.22
N LEU A 241 3.69 8.62 15.03
CA LEU A 241 2.67 8.05 14.15
C LEU A 241 1.92 6.89 14.84
N LYS A 242 2.66 5.97 15.47
CA LYS A 242 2.11 4.81 16.17
C LYS A 242 1.19 5.21 17.32
N SER A 243 1.54 6.26 18.08
CA SER A 243 0.71 6.81 19.15
C SER A 243 -0.64 7.31 18.63
N VAL A 244 -0.63 8.09 17.55
CA VAL A 244 -1.87 8.61 16.93
C VAL A 244 -2.70 7.47 16.33
N VAL A 245 -2.07 6.52 15.63
CA VAL A 245 -2.75 5.36 15.05
C VAL A 245 -3.45 4.53 16.13
N LYS A 246 -2.82 4.29 17.29
CA LYS A 246 -3.46 3.59 18.42
C LYS A 246 -4.69 4.31 18.95
N GLN A 247 -4.67 5.64 19.01
CA GLN A 247 -5.85 6.42 19.41
C GLN A 247 -6.98 6.28 18.38
N LEU A 248 -6.66 6.28 17.08
CA LEU A 248 -7.64 6.09 16.03
C LEU A 248 -8.25 4.69 16.03
N ILE A 249 -7.46 3.65 16.30
CA ILE A 249 -7.97 2.28 16.52
C ILE A 249 -9.02 2.30 17.64
N SER A 250 -8.69 2.92 18.78
CA SER A 250 -9.62 3.00 19.93
C SER A 250 -10.90 3.77 19.58
N GLN A 251 -10.79 4.89 18.86
CA GLN A 251 -11.94 5.68 18.43
C GLN A 251 -12.82 4.92 17.42
N GLU A 252 -12.22 4.23 16.45
CA GLU A 252 -12.93 3.40 15.49
C GLU A 252 -13.67 2.25 16.17
N ARG A 253 -13.02 1.50 17.08
CA ARG A 253 -13.68 0.43 17.85
C ARG A 253 -14.85 0.98 18.67
N SER A 254 -14.66 2.12 19.33
CA SER A 254 -15.73 2.78 20.09
C SER A 254 -16.90 3.23 19.20
N ALA A 255 -16.61 3.70 17.98
CA ALA A 255 -17.64 4.07 17.01
C ALA A 255 -18.39 2.84 16.49
N ARG A 256 -17.71 1.71 16.21
CA ARG A 256 -18.35 0.43 15.85
C ARG A 256 -19.27 -0.06 16.97
N ASP A 257 -18.83 -0.01 18.23
CA ASP A 257 -19.63 -0.38 19.40
C ASP A 257 -20.88 0.50 19.56
N ALA A 258 -20.73 1.82 19.36
CA ALA A 258 -21.85 2.74 19.40
C ALA A 258 -22.87 2.44 18.29
N LEU A 259 -22.41 2.17 17.07
CA LEU A 259 -23.27 1.77 15.95
C LEU A 259 -24.02 0.47 16.24
N ALA A 260 -23.35 -0.54 16.82
CA ALA A 260 -23.99 -1.79 17.22
C ALA A 260 -25.14 -1.57 18.21
N ARG A 261 -24.93 -0.69 19.20
CA ARG A 261 -25.93 -0.39 20.24
C ARG A 261 -27.09 0.46 19.73
N THR A 262 -26.82 1.42 18.85
CA THR A 262 -27.83 2.39 18.40
C THR A 262 -28.63 1.89 17.20
N LEU A 263 -27.97 1.26 16.22
CA LEU A 263 -28.59 0.88 14.95
C LEU A 263 -29.02 -0.59 14.93
N ASN A 264 -28.32 -1.48 15.67
CA ASN A 264 -28.59 -2.92 15.78
C ASN A 264 -29.05 -3.54 14.44
N ILE A 265 -30.35 -3.79 14.26
CA ILE A 265 -30.94 -4.40 13.06
C ILE A 265 -30.75 -3.56 11.77
N GLU A 266 -30.67 -2.24 11.86
CA GLU A 266 -30.44 -1.37 10.70
C GLU A 266 -29.00 -1.53 10.17
N LEU A 267 -28.04 -1.75 11.08
CA LEU A 267 -26.66 -2.02 10.70
C LEU A 267 -26.54 -3.40 10.04
N GLU A 268 -27.23 -4.39 10.60
CA GLU A 268 -27.30 -5.73 10.02
C GLU A 268 -27.93 -5.71 8.62
N ASP A 269 -29.10 -5.07 8.45
CA ASP A 269 -29.75 -4.92 7.14
C ASP A 269 -28.84 -4.21 6.12
N ARG A 270 -28.14 -3.15 6.52
CA ARG A 270 -27.18 -2.46 5.64
C ARG A 270 -26.08 -3.39 5.15
N VAL A 271 -25.44 -4.10 6.09
CA VAL A 271 -24.33 -5.01 5.81
C VAL A 271 -24.78 -6.14 4.89
N PHE A 272 -25.94 -6.76 5.15
CA PHE A 272 -26.48 -7.84 4.34
C PHE A 272 -27.02 -7.37 2.97
N ARG A 273 -27.50 -6.12 2.84
CA ARG A 273 -27.80 -5.54 1.52
C ARG A 273 -26.55 -5.42 0.68
N SER A 274 -25.47 -4.90 1.24
CA SER A 274 -24.18 -4.82 0.56
C SER A 274 -23.65 -6.20 0.19
N LEU A 275 -23.80 -7.21 1.06
CA LEU A 275 -23.48 -8.60 0.73
C LEU A 275 -24.32 -9.12 -0.44
N GLY A 276 -25.63 -8.94 -0.39
CA GLY A 276 -26.54 -9.37 -1.45
C GLY A 276 -26.22 -8.72 -2.81
N ILE A 277 -25.80 -7.45 -2.82
CA ILE A 277 -25.32 -6.77 -4.03
C ILE A 277 -24.05 -7.44 -4.56
N LEU A 278 -23.05 -7.70 -3.71
CA LEU A 278 -21.80 -8.34 -4.12
C LEU A 278 -22.03 -9.77 -4.64
N GLU A 279 -22.94 -10.52 -4.04
CA GLU A 279 -23.26 -11.90 -4.43
C GLU A 279 -24.12 -12.01 -5.70
N ASN A 280 -24.90 -10.97 -6.05
CA ASN A 280 -25.94 -11.08 -7.07
C ASN A 280 -25.91 -10.02 -8.18
N SER A 281 -25.23 -8.89 -8.00
CA SER A 281 -25.12 -7.86 -9.05
C SER A 281 -24.52 -8.43 -10.33
N ARG A 282 -24.89 -7.89 -11.50
CA ARG A 282 -24.32 -8.27 -12.81
C ARG A 282 -23.48 -7.17 -13.46
N ILE A 283 -23.65 -5.95 -12.98
CA ILE A 283 -22.89 -4.76 -13.33
C ILE A 283 -22.62 -4.09 -11.97
N LEU A 284 -21.36 -3.76 -11.70
CA LEU A 284 -20.97 -3.12 -10.44
C LEU A 284 -19.82 -2.15 -10.68
N GLU A 285 -20.07 -0.86 -10.47
CA GLU A 285 -19.07 0.20 -10.62
C GLU A 285 -18.01 0.13 -9.51
N SER A 286 -16.82 0.69 -9.74
CA SER A 286 -15.72 0.67 -8.75
C SER A 286 -16.11 1.30 -7.41
N LYS A 287 -16.82 2.44 -7.44
CA LYS A 287 -17.20 3.16 -6.21
C LYS A 287 -18.21 2.38 -5.37
N GLU A 288 -19.20 1.78 -6.05
CA GLU A 288 -20.21 0.94 -5.40
C GLU A 288 -19.59 -0.35 -4.85
N ALA A 289 -18.72 -1.01 -5.63
CA ALA A 289 -17.97 -2.18 -5.18
C ALA A 289 -17.17 -1.89 -3.92
N ALA A 290 -16.38 -0.80 -3.90
CA ALA A 290 -15.58 -0.43 -2.74
C ALA A 290 -16.43 -0.15 -1.50
N LYS A 291 -17.58 0.53 -1.68
CA LYS A 291 -18.53 0.78 -0.59
C LYS A 291 -19.11 -0.53 -0.04
N CYS A 292 -19.60 -1.41 -0.90
CA CYS A 292 -20.20 -2.67 -0.48
C CYS A 292 -19.16 -3.60 0.17
N LEU A 293 -17.94 -3.68 -0.38
CA LEU A 293 -16.83 -4.44 0.23
C LEU A 293 -16.49 -3.90 1.62
N SER A 294 -16.49 -2.57 1.80
CA SER A 294 -16.31 -1.95 3.11
C SER A 294 -17.43 -2.30 4.09
N ASP A 295 -18.69 -2.25 3.67
CA ASP A 295 -19.82 -2.58 4.54
C ASP A 295 -19.77 -4.07 4.94
N VAL A 296 -19.48 -4.98 4.00
CA VAL A 296 -19.32 -6.42 4.32
C VAL A 296 -18.14 -6.65 5.25
N ARG A 297 -17.02 -5.93 5.07
CA ARG A 297 -15.87 -6.01 5.99
C ARG A 297 -16.25 -5.63 7.41
N LEU A 298 -16.96 -4.51 7.56
CA LEU A 298 -17.49 -4.09 8.85
C LEU A 298 -18.38 -5.19 9.47
N GLY A 299 -19.24 -5.79 8.65
CA GLY A 299 -20.10 -6.92 9.05
C GLY A 299 -19.34 -8.13 9.58
N ILE A 300 -18.25 -8.51 8.91
CA ILE A 300 -17.39 -9.62 9.35
C ILE A 300 -16.68 -9.26 10.65
N ASP A 301 -16.06 -8.07 10.73
CA ASP A 301 -15.32 -7.65 11.92
C ASP A 301 -16.23 -7.50 13.16
N MET A 302 -17.52 -7.21 12.96
CA MET A 302 -18.53 -7.10 14.03
C MET A 302 -19.25 -8.43 14.33
N GLY A 303 -18.90 -9.53 13.65
CA GLY A 303 -19.50 -10.85 13.87
C GLY A 303 -20.92 -11.03 13.32
N LEU A 304 -21.40 -10.10 12.48
CA LEU A 304 -22.69 -10.19 11.80
C LEU A 304 -22.63 -11.18 10.62
N ILE A 305 -21.47 -11.24 9.93
CA ILE A 305 -21.21 -12.17 8.83
C ILE A 305 -20.09 -13.14 9.25
N ASN A 306 -20.43 -14.42 9.42
CA ASN A 306 -19.48 -15.43 9.92
C ASN A 306 -18.95 -16.39 8.83
N ASN A 307 -19.54 -16.34 7.63
CA ASN A 307 -19.31 -17.32 6.57
C ASN A 307 -18.30 -16.88 5.51
N ILE A 308 -17.65 -15.72 5.69
CA ILE A 308 -16.74 -15.13 4.71
C ILE A 308 -15.40 -14.82 5.40
N PRO A 309 -14.25 -15.27 4.87
CA PRO A 309 -12.96 -14.96 5.45
C PRO A 309 -12.63 -13.47 5.25
N LYS A 310 -12.01 -12.86 6.25
CA LYS A 310 -11.64 -11.44 6.23
C LYS A 310 -10.62 -11.07 5.14
N SER A 311 -9.73 -12.01 4.80
CA SER A 311 -8.70 -11.84 3.77
C SER A 311 -9.29 -11.62 2.38
N ILE A 312 -10.43 -12.23 2.06
CA ILE A 312 -11.05 -12.12 0.73
C ILE A 312 -11.38 -10.66 0.38
N LEU A 313 -11.69 -9.84 1.37
CA LEU A 313 -12.06 -8.45 1.14
C LEU A 313 -10.83 -7.59 0.86
N ASN A 314 -9.69 -7.86 1.50
CA ASN A 314 -8.42 -7.23 1.14
C ASN A 314 -8.07 -7.60 -0.31
N GLU A 315 -8.22 -8.88 -0.67
CA GLU A 315 -7.97 -9.36 -2.04
C GLU A 315 -8.90 -8.69 -3.07
N LEU A 316 -10.21 -8.67 -2.80
CA LEU A 316 -11.20 -8.11 -3.72
C LEU A 316 -11.01 -6.61 -3.94
N MET A 317 -10.55 -5.86 -2.94
CA MET A 317 -10.23 -4.43 -3.12
C MET A 317 -9.14 -4.20 -4.18
N ILE A 318 -8.25 -5.17 -4.40
CA ILE A 318 -7.15 -5.09 -5.37
C ILE A 318 -7.53 -5.78 -6.68
N LEU A 319 -8.10 -6.98 -6.61
CA LEU A 319 -8.51 -7.75 -7.79
C LEU A 319 -9.58 -7.05 -8.63
N THR A 320 -10.36 -6.15 -8.03
CA THR A 320 -11.41 -5.39 -8.71
C THR A 320 -10.91 -4.07 -9.31
N GLN A 321 -9.62 -3.77 -9.19
CA GLN A 321 -8.98 -2.65 -9.85
C GLN A 321 -8.83 -2.90 -11.36
N PRO A 322 -8.75 -1.83 -12.18
CA PRO A 322 -8.77 -1.95 -13.63
C PRO A 322 -7.66 -2.83 -14.22
N GLY A 323 -6.44 -2.76 -13.70
CA GLY A 323 -5.30 -3.55 -14.16
C GLY A 323 -5.51 -5.04 -13.91
N PHE A 324 -5.79 -5.43 -12.67
CA PHE A 324 -6.12 -6.81 -12.33
C PHE A 324 -7.33 -7.36 -13.11
N LEU A 325 -8.39 -6.56 -13.29
CA LEU A 325 -9.55 -6.99 -14.08
C LEU A 325 -9.19 -7.27 -15.54
N GLN A 326 -8.36 -6.42 -16.15
CA GLN A 326 -7.91 -6.61 -17.52
C GLN A 326 -6.99 -7.82 -17.66
N GLN A 327 -6.10 -8.03 -16.69
CA GLN A 327 -5.24 -9.21 -16.65
C GLN A 327 -6.06 -10.49 -16.51
N TYR A 328 -7.02 -10.53 -15.58
CA TYR A 328 -7.89 -11.69 -15.37
C TYR A 328 -8.83 -11.95 -16.56
N ALA A 329 -9.10 -10.93 -17.38
CA ALA A 329 -9.83 -11.08 -18.64
C ALA A 329 -8.94 -11.48 -19.82
N GLY A 330 -7.61 -11.47 -19.67
CA GLY A 330 -6.66 -11.78 -20.74
C GLY A 330 -6.59 -10.70 -21.84
N GLY A 331 -7.04 -9.47 -21.57
CA GLY A 331 -7.07 -8.41 -22.57
C GLY A 331 -7.66 -7.07 -22.10
N PRO A 332 -7.57 -6.02 -22.93
CA PRO A 332 -8.13 -4.72 -22.59
C PRO A 332 -9.66 -4.79 -22.50
N LEU A 333 -10.20 -4.14 -21.46
CA LEU A 333 -11.65 -4.03 -21.22
C LEU A 333 -12.09 -2.57 -21.31
N ARG A 334 -13.21 -2.35 -22.00
CA ARG A 334 -13.94 -1.06 -22.00
C ARG A 334 -14.56 -0.79 -20.62
N PRO A 335 -14.88 0.47 -20.28
CA PRO A 335 -15.42 0.81 -18.96
C PRO A 335 -16.61 -0.06 -18.52
N ASN A 336 -17.61 -0.23 -19.38
CA ASN A 336 -18.78 -1.08 -19.13
C ASN A 336 -18.44 -2.57 -18.97
N GLU A 337 -17.48 -3.08 -19.74
CA GLU A 337 -17.00 -4.47 -19.63
C GLU A 337 -16.28 -4.70 -18.32
N ARG A 338 -15.55 -3.69 -17.80
CA ARG A 338 -14.93 -3.76 -16.47
C ARG A 338 -15.98 -3.89 -15.39
N ASP A 339 -17.11 -3.19 -15.47
CA ASP A 339 -18.16 -3.25 -14.46
C ASP A 339 -18.87 -4.62 -14.45
N ILE A 340 -19.09 -5.21 -15.64
CA ILE A 340 -19.60 -6.57 -15.77
C ILE A 340 -18.60 -7.59 -15.21
N ARG A 341 -17.32 -7.46 -15.58
CA ARG A 341 -16.28 -8.40 -15.16
C ARG A 341 -16.00 -8.29 -13.67
N ARG A 342 -16.04 -7.08 -13.09
CA ARG A 342 -15.95 -6.83 -11.65
C ARG A 342 -17.02 -7.56 -10.89
N ALA A 343 -18.28 -7.38 -11.29
CA ALA A 343 -19.39 -8.09 -10.69
C ALA A 343 -19.20 -9.61 -10.79
N ALA A 344 -18.75 -10.13 -11.96
CA ALA A 344 -18.50 -11.56 -12.13
C ALA A 344 -17.41 -12.10 -11.19
N LEU A 345 -16.26 -11.43 -11.13
CA LEU A 345 -15.13 -11.84 -10.30
C LEU A 345 -15.49 -11.86 -8.81
N ILE A 346 -16.17 -10.83 -8.31
CA ILE A 346 -16.61 -10.75 -6.91
C ILE A 346 -17.52 -11.94 -6.56
N ARG A 347 -18.51 -12.25 -7.42
CA ARG A 347 -19.42 -13.36 -7.20
C ARG A 347 -18.72 -14.71 -7.20
N GLU A 348 -17.81 -14.92 -8.15
CA GLU A 348 -17.03 -16.16 -8.26
C GLU A 348 -16.21 -16.38 -6.99
N LYS A 349 -15.52 -15.33 -6.51
CA LYS A 349 -14.71 -15.38 -5.29
C LYS A 349 -15.54 -15.63 -4.02
N ILE A 350 -16.63 -14.89 -3.82
CA ILE A 350 -17.47 -15.10 -2.63
C ILE A 350 -18.07 -16.52 -2.62
N LYS A 351 -18.52 -17.04 -3.77
CA LYS A 351 -19.11 -18.39 -3.87
C LYS A 351 -18.11 -19.52 -3.63
N LEU A 352 -16.90 -19.42 -4.16
CA LEU A 352 -15.87 -20.43 -3.97
C LEU A 352 -15.58 -20.65 -2.48
N ASP A 353 -15.53 -19.57 -1.71
CA ASP A 353 -15.27 -19.64 -0.27
C ASP A 353 -16.48 -20.14 0.54
N THR A 354 -17.70 -19.94 0.04
CA THR A 354 -18.89 -20.54 0.66
C THR A 354 -19.00 -22.05 0.38
N MET A 355 -18.42 -22.53 -0.73
CA MET A 355 -18.47 -23.95 -1.14
C MET A 355 -17.27 -24.78 -0.64
N ASN A 356 -16.14 -24.16 -0.34
CA ASN A 356 -14.95 -24.83 0.21
C ASN A 356 -15.02 -25.07 1.73
N ARG A 357 -16.22 -24.93 2.32
CA ARG A 357 -16.58 -25.33 3.69
C ARG A 357 -17.70 -26.36 3.59
#